data_AF-A0A8J7A434-F1
#
_entry.id   AF-A0A8J7A434-F1
#
_cell.length_a   1.000
_cell.length_b   1.000
_cell.length_c   1.000
_cell.angle_alpha   90.00
_cell.angle_beta   90.00
_cell.angle_gamma   90.00
#
_symmetry.space_group_name_H-M   'P 1'
#
loop_
_entity.id
_entity.type
_entity.pdbx_description
1 polymer ?
#
loop_
_entity_poly.entity_id
_entity_poly.type
_entity_poly.pdbx_seq_one_letter_code
_entity_poly.pdbx_strand_id
1 'polypeptide(L)'
;MIQEKSTNVVRINARRTDVFDVFNFQHYNGSNPYLDRGALVFDFALTGYREPLPIEDYVARISDRYPHLGNETYESYAHLFARTASEVGKLEMDLHLGHWNVKPYDKFTRISIQSLHARTTRAMIYCVWDWFEAISQDEDFLFDDQLVKLQTRFRKSVYGGPTVYSLLRTADEKGIPTFYLWDEGLMQYGWGKKQVRGVATTFDCDSHLDSDFTTRKDDCKDFLHNLGFPVPNGEIVASEKEALIVAKEIGYPVAVKPVVGHKGIGVTAEVQDSYELESAYGRALAAIPEDQPTRIIVEKSISGKDFRLLCVNGKFVAATERRPASVTGDGKHTINELIRQENRKPARLDSPTSPMSNIQIDEAMELYLEEQRLSLKSVPEKGQTVYLRKVANLSAGGMSINATHTIHDDNIILAQDIAQHFRLTCLGIDIIAEDLAESWKKSNLAILEINAAPGILMHLNPAVGESVDVPSHILETFFESGIDARIPTITFNKISVQELQTIIDHILLHHPEWTVGAVCREAVFVNRSQKVLRPDYNSNIQSLLRHPKLDLLIAEYESDILETEGMFYQGSNLVILDNPTESEMMLVRDVIDGSTVVIKKDKDISIRRKGLIEDYTLGEDEPFNRVYLKEVGTIL
;
A
#
# COMPACT_ATOMS: atom_id res chain seq x y z
N MET A 1 39.51 -18.29 27.06
CA MET A 1 40.11 -16.98 26.70
C MET A 1 39.35 -16.44 25.52
N ILE A 2 38.42 -15.55 25.80
CA ILE A 2 37.57 -14.88 24.82
C ILE A 2 38.47 -13.87 24.11
N GLN A 3 38.72 -14.09 22.81
CA GLN A 3 39.39 -13.09 22.00
C GLN A 3 38.35 -12.02 21.67
N GLU A 4 38.43 -10.90 22.40
CA GLU A 4 37.90 -9.62 21.95
C GLU A 4 38.50 -9.31 20.57
N LYS A 5 37.81 -9.72 19.51
CA LYS A 5 37.95 -9.06 18.23
C LYS A 5 37.25 -7.72 18.39
N SER A 6 38.05 -6.72 18.70
CA SER A 6 37.75 -5.30 18.50
C SER A 6 37.32 -5.10 17.04
N THR A 7 36.05 -5.31 16.75
CA THR A 7 35.38 -4.68 15.61
C THR A 7 35.36 -3.20 15.93
N ASN A 8 36.19 -2.42 15.24
CA ASN A 8 36.08 -0.97 15.26
C ASN A 8 34.62 -0.61 14.95
N VAL A 9 33.88 -0.21 15.97
CA VAL A 9 32.51 0.27 15.86
C VAL A 9 32.59 1.52 14.99
N VAL A 10 32.09 1.43 13.75
CA VAL A 10 32.03 2.59 12.86
C VAL A 10 30.93 3.51 13.39
N ARG A 11 31.32 4.44 14.26
CA ARG A 11 30.47 5.54 14.72
C ARG A 11 30.37 6.56 13.59
N ILE A 12 29.21 6.63 12.95
CA ILE A 12 29.01 7.49 11.77
C ILE A 12 28.79 8.95 12.19
N ASN A 13 28.34 9.23 13.43
CA ASN A 13 27.77 10.54 13.79
C ASN A 13 28.24 11.15 15.13
N ALA A 14 29.32 10.68 15.77
CA ALA A 14 29.75 11.22 17.07
C ALA A 14 30.61 12.50 16.95
N ARG A 15 30.00 13.69 16.85
CA ARG A 15 30.74 14.96 16.99
C ARG A 15 30.90 15.32 18.46
N ARG A 16 31.87 16.19 18.79
CA ARG A 16 32.10 16.66 20.17
C ARG A 16 30.93 17.44 20.77
N THR A 17 30.06 17.99 19.93
CA THR A 17 28.89 18.76 20.33
C THR A 17 27.71 17.88 20.73
N ASP A 18 27.70 16.63 20.27
CA ASP A 18 26.52 15.77 20.33
C ASP A 18 26.45 15.05 21.69
N VAL A 19 25.26 14.93 22.26
CA VAL A 19 24.98 14.21 23.51
C VAL A 19 24.76 12.72 23.25
N PHE A 20 24.09 12.40 22.15
CA PHE A 20 23.67 11.06 21.76
C PHE A 20 24.42 10.59 20.52
N ASP A 21 24.71 9.30 20.45
CA ASP A 21 25.32 8.64 19.30
C ASP A 21 24.40 7.54 18.79
N VAL A 22 24.22 7.47 17.47
CA VAL A 22 23.48 6.40 16.78
C VAL A 22 24.36 5.76 15.70
N PHE A 23 24.53 4.44 15.79
CA PHE A 23 25.48 3.70 14.95
C PHE A 23 25.03 2.24 14.70
N ASN A 24 25.79 1.49 13.91
CA ASN A 24 25.50 0.07 13.58
C ASN A 24 24.09 -0.18 12.99
N PHE A 25 23.64 0.67 12.08
CA PHE A 25 22.34 0.51 11.43
C PHE A 25 22.27 -0.74 10.53
N GLN A 26 21.34 -1.63 10.84
CA GLN A 26 21.00 -2.82 10.06
C GLN A 26 19.51 -2.84 9.73
N HIS A 27 19.16 -3.16 8.48
CA HIS A 27 17.75 -3.30 8.05
C HIS A 27 17.42 -4.77 7.84
N TYR A 28 16.37 -5.23 8.51
CA TYR A 28 15.81 -6.56 8.38
C TYR A 28 14.48 -6.48 7.61
N ASN A 29 14.29 -7.35 6.63
CA ASN A 29 13.08 -7.37 5.82
C ASN A 29 11.90 -8.07 6.51
N GLY A 30 12.18 -9.02 7.42
CA GLY A 30 11.19 -9.76 8.20
C GLY A 30 11.61 -9.94 9.66
N SER A 31 11.09 -10.98 10.31
CA SER A 31 11.37 -11.32 11.70
C SER A 31 12.87 -11.42 11.97
N ASN A 32 13.33 -10.90 13.10
CA ASN A 32 14.75 -10.84 13.44
C ASN A 32 14.93 -10.98 14.97
N PRO A 33 16.16 -11.13 15.47
CA PRO A 33 16.40 -11.34 16.90
C PRO A 33 15.90 -10.22 17.83
N TYR A 34 15.60 -9.03 17.28
CA TYR A 34 15.25 -7.84 18.04
C TYR A 34 13.76 -7.47 17.92
N LEU A 35 13.12 -7.84 16.80
CA LEU A 35 11.71 -7.58 16.52
C LEU A 35 11.11 -8.68 15.65
N ASP A 36 9.85 -9.04 15.90
CA ASP A 36 9.10 -10.11 15.23
C ASP A 36 8.63 -9.76 13.80
N ARG A 37 9.25 -8.76 13.17
CA ARG A 37 8.88 -8.20 11.87
C ARG A 37 10.02 -7.37 11.29
N GLY A 38 9.85 -6.94 10.04
CA GLY A 38 10.79 -6.05 9.36
C GLY A 38 11.08 -4.78 10.18
N ALA A 39 12.36 -4.50 10.38
CA ALA A 39 12.81 -3.47 11.32
C ALA A 39 14.12 -2.81 10.86
N LEU A 40 14.30 -1.54 11.25
CA LEU A 40 15.62 -0.92 11.28
C LEU A 40 16.15 -0.99 12.71
N VAL A 41 17.28 -1.68 12.88
CA VAL A 41 17.95 -1.88 14.16
C VAL A 41 19.22 -1.04 14.18
N PHE A 42 19.49 -0.38 15.30
CA PHE A 42 20.67 0.44 15.49
C PHE A 42 21.04 0.50 16.98
N ASP A 43 22.28 0.88 17.25
CA ASP A 43 22.79 1.06 18.60
C ASP A 43 22.72 2.54 18.97
N PHE A 44 22.30 2.83 20.20
CA PHE A 44 22.14 4.15 20.79
C PHE A 44 23.00 4.25 22.05
N ALA A 45 23.79 5.32 22.18
CA ALA A 45 24.63 5.54 23.36
C ALA A 45 24.74 7.04 23.70
N LEU A 46 25.16 7.33 24.92
CA LEU A 46 25.63 8.66 25.29
C LEU A 46 27.08 8.83 24.81
N THR A 47 27.40 9.98 24.22
CA THR A 47 28.77 10.27 23.73
C THR A 47 29.76 10.48 24.88
N GLY A 48 29.28 11.02 26.01
CA GLY A 48 30.08 11.46 27.15
C GLY A 48 30.79 12.79 26.94
N TYR A 49 30.59 13.48 25.80
CA TYR A 49 31.19 14.81 25.56
C TYR A 49 30.44 15.94 26.27
N ARG A 50 29.13 15.79 26.42
CA ARG A 50 28.23 16.71 27.11
C ARG A 50 27.22 15.91 27.93
N GLU A 51 26.85 16.42 29.10
CA GLU A 51 25.80 15.80 29.91
C GLU A 51 24.42 16.04 29.28
N PRO A 52 23.56 15.01 29.15
CA PRO A 52 22.19 15.19 28.71
C PRO A 52 21.38 16.02 29.72
N LEU A 53 20.35 16.72 29.23
CA LEU A 53 19.34 17.29 30.11
C LEU A 53 18.57 16.16 30.84
N PRO A 54 17.89 16.44 31.96
CA PRO A 54 16.90 15.52 32.52
C PRO A 54 15.91 15.01 31.47
N ILE A 55 15.48 13.74 31.57
CA ILE A 55 14.54 13.11 30.63
C ILE A 55 13.24 13.93 30.53
N GLU A 56 12.79 14.47 31.66
CA GLU A 56 11.57 15.26 31.79
C GLU A 56 11.59 16.51 30.90
N ASP A 57 12.76 17.12 30.69
CA ASP A 57 12.92 18.31 29.84
C ASP A 57 12.76 17.94 28.36
N TYR A 58 13.29 16.78 27.94
CA TYR A 58 13.03 16.26 26.59
C TYR A 58 11.54 15.92 26.41
N VAL A 59 10.93 15.26 27.39
CA VAL A 59 9.50 14.91 27.36
C VAL A 59 8.65 16.17 27.20
N ALA A 60 8.93 17.24 27.96
CA ALA A 60 8.20 18.50 27.87
C ALA A 60 8.24 19.07 26.43
N ARG A 61 9.43 19.19 25.84
CA ARG A 61 9.60 19.73 24.47
C ARG A 61 8.98 18.83 23.38
N ILE A 62 9.05 17.51 23.54
CA ILE A 62 8.46 16.57 22.59
C ILE A 62 6.92 16.59 22.70
N SER A 63 6.41 16.73 23.91
CA SER A 63 4.96 16.74 24.20
C SER A 63 4.23 17.96 23.64
N ASP A 64 4.93 19.06 23.37
CA ASP A 64 4.38 20.23 22.66
C ASP A 64 3.80 19.83 21.29
N ARG A 65 4.40 18.83 20.62
CA ARG A 65 3.90 18.27 19.36
C ARG A 65 3.10 16.99 19.55
N TYR A 66 3.55 16.10 20.43
CA TYR A 66 2.93 14.80 20.68
C TYR A 66 2.45 14.70 22.13
N PRO A 67 1.29 15.31 22.49
CA PRO A 67 0.85 15.43 23.87
C PRO A 67 0.72 14.09 24.61
N HIS A 68 0.37 13.01 23.91
CA HIS A 68 0.24 11.68 24.52
C HIS A 68 1.55 11.12 25.04
N LEU A 69 2.70 11.51 24.49
CA LEU A 69 4.03 11.12 25.00
C LEU A 69 4.32 11.78 26.35
N GLY A 70 3.73 12.94 26.64
CA GLY A 70 3.85 13.59 27.95
C GLY A 70 3.16 12.84 29.10
N ASN A 71 2.26 11.90 28.77
CA ASN A 71 1.52 11.10 29.75
C ASN A 71 2.19 9.74 30.06
N GLU A 72 3.31 9.43 29.39
CA GLU A 72 4.06 8.18 29.54
C GLU A 72 5.29 8.38 30.45
N THR A 73 5.81 7.29 31.02
CA THR A 73 7.05 7.29 31.80
C THR A 73 8.17 6.58 31.06
N TYR A 74 9.40 7.07 31.16
CA TYR A 74 10.54 6.56 30.39
C TYR A 74 11.67 6.09 31.31
N GLU A 75 12.09 4.83 31.15
CA GLU A 75 13.14 4.22 31.99
C GLU A 75 14.55 4.70 31.63
N SER A 76 14.75 5.21 30.42
CA SER A 76 16.05 5.69 29.92
C SER A 76 15.89 6.62 28.71
N TYR A 77 16.95 7.35 28.36
CA TYR A 77 17.00 8.13 27.11
C TYR A 77 16.77 7.26 25.87
N ALA A 78 17.25 6.01 25.88
CA ALA A 78 17.03 5.08 24.78
C ALA A 78 15.55 4.69 24.65
N HIS A 79 14.85 4.53 25.78
CA HIS A 79 13.41 4.26 25.81
C HIS A 79 12.61 5.45 25.25
N LEU A 80 12.91 6.68 25.70
CA LEU A 80 12.31 7.90 25.16
C LEU A 80 12.61 8.06 23.67
N PHE A 81 13.87 7.87 23.26
CA PHE A 81 14.27 7.95 21.85
C PHE A 81 13.51 6.96 20.97
N ALA A 82 13.44 5.69 21.39
CA ALA A 82 12.74 4.64 20.64
C ALA A 82 11.24 4.94 20.51
N ARG A 83 10.60 5.38 21.61
CA ARG A 83 9.18 5.74 21.60
C ARG A 83 8.90 6.94 20.69
N THR A 84 9.72 7.98 20.77
CA THR A 84 9.60 9.16 19.90
C THR A 84 9.85 8.79 18.44
N ALA A 85 10.87 7.97 18.15
CA ALA A 85 11.13 7.47 16.80
C ALA A 85 9.98 6.62 16.25
N SER A 86 9.35 5.78 17.08
CA SER A 86 8.15 5.05 16.68
C SER A 86 6.99 5.99 16.35
N GLU A 87 6.78 7.07 17.13
CA GLU A 87 5.71 8.03 16.87
C GLU A 87 5.96 8.85 15.61
N VAL A 88 7.15 9.44 15.47
CA VAL A 88 7.55 10.19 14.28
C VAL A 88 7.57 9.28 13.05
N GLY A 89 7.88 7.99 13.22
CA GLY A 89 7.83 6.95 12.19
C GLY A 89 6.46 6.77 11.54
N LYS A 90 5.38 7.23 12.18
CA LYS A 90 4.03 7.25 11.58
C LYS A 90 3.85 8.37 10.55
N LEU A 91 4.80 9.31 10.49
CA LEU A 91 4.91 10.42 9.54
C LEU A 91 3.68 11.34 9.48
N GLU A 92 2.78 11.30 10.47
CA GLU A 92 1.47 11.97 10.41
C GLU A 92 0.69 11.61 9.13
N MET A 93 0.85 10.35 8.69
CA MET A 93 0.28 9.78 7.47
C MET A 93 -0.58 8.56 7.79
N ASP A 94 -1.08 8.45 9.02
CA ASP A 94 -1.87 7.30 9.50
C ASP A 94 -1.19 5.95 9.20
N LEU A 95 0.14 5.92 9.31
CA LEU A 95 0.90 4.69 9.13
C LEU A 95 0.80 3.87 10.43
N HIS A 96 0.37 2.63 10.28
CA HIS A 96 0.21 1.63 11.34
C HIS A 96 1.56 0.94 11.61
N LEU A 97 2.58 1.74 11.95
CA LEU A 97 3.92 1.29 12.28
C LEU A 97 4.20 1.52 13.78
N GLY A 98 3.71 0.62 14.61
CA GLY A 98 3.69 0.78 16.07
C GLY A 98 4.72 -0.03 16.84
N HIS A 99 5.44 -0.94 16.19
CA HIS A 99 6.30 -1.89 16.91
C HIS A 99 7.72 -1.38 17.06
N TRP A 100 8.24 -1.48 18.28
CA TRP A 100 9.60 -1.16 18.61
C TRP A 100 10.05 -1.96 19.84
N ASN A 101 11.36 -2.03 20.05
CA ASN A 101 11.95 -2.71 21.19
C ASN A 101 13.29 -2.06 21.56
N VAL A 102 13.67 -2.19 22.83
CA VAL A 102 14.88 -1.62 23.43
C VAL A 102 15.57 -2.71 24.23
N LYS A 103 16.83 -3.01 23.89
CA LYS A 103 17.63 -4.03 24.56
C LYS A 103 18.94 -3.43 25.08
N PRO A 104 19.13 -3.31 26.41
CA PRO A 104 20.34 -2.71 26.98
C PRO A 104 21.55 -3.64 26.84
N TYR A 105 22.72 -3.05 26.60
CA TYR A 105 24.04 -3.68 26.66
C TYR A 105 24.98 -2.79 27.51
N ASP A 106 26.16 -3.29 27.86
CA ASP A 106 27.10 -2.62 28.77
C ASP A 106 27.48 -1.18 28.34
N LYS A 107 27.71 -0.97 27.03
CA LYS A 107 28.22 0.31 26.49
C LYS A 107 27.22 1.08 25.63
N PHE A 108 26.10 0.46 25.28
CA PHE A 108 25.09 1.02 24.38
C PHE A 108 23.76 0.32 24.60
N THR A 109 22.68 0.87 24.07
CA THR A 109 21.37 0.24 24.03
C THR A 109 20.99 -0.01 22.58
N ARG A 110 20.57 -1.23 22.26
CA ARG A 110 20.11 -1.57 20.92
C ARG A 110 18.63 -1.24 20.79
N ILE A 111 18.27 -0.48 19.77
CA ILE A 111 16.90 -0.07 19.46
C ILE A 111 16.50 -0.71 18.14
N SER A 112 15.29 -1.26 18.06
CA SER A 112 14.68 -1.74 16.83
C SER A 112 13.35 -1.03 16.60
N ILE A 113 13.18 -0.44 15.41
CA ILE A 113 11.95 0.26 15.01
C ILE A 113 11.37 -0.46 13.77
N GLN A 114 10.08 -0.79 13.78
CA GLN A 114 9.39 -1.37 12.63
C GLN A 114 9.64 -0.54 11.37
N SER A 115 9.99 -1.19 10.27
CA SER A 115 10.42 -0.53 9.05
C SER A 115 9.87 -1.22 7.82
N LEU A 116 9.10 -0.46 7.04
CA LEU A 116 8.68 -0.88 5.70
C LEU A 116 9.68 -0.43 4.62
N HIS A 117 10.34 0.72 4.82
CA HIS A 117 11.29 1.29 3.86
C HIS A 117 12.53 1.84 4.56
N ALA A 118 13.63 1.07 4.50
CA ALA A 118 14.90 1.35 5.15
C ALA A 118 15.39 2.81 5.04
N ARG A 119 15.33 3.41 3.84
CA ARG A 119 15.80 4.78 3.60
C ARG A 119 14.94 5.84 4.28
N THR A 120 13.63 5.58 4.43
CA THR A 120 12.72 6.50 5.12
C THR A 120 12.92 6.38 6.62
N THR A 121 12.91 5.16 7.15
CA THR A 121 13.09 4.91 8.58
C THR A 121 14.44 5.44 9.07
N ARG A 122 15.52 5.25 8.30
CA ARG A 122 16.85 5.80 8.65
C ARG A 122 16.85 7.33 8.68
N ALA A 123 16.24 7.97 7.68
CA ALA A 123 16.15 9.44 7.66
C ALA A 123 15.28 9.97 8.81
N MET A 124 14.23 9.23 9.17
CA MET A 124 13.39 9.55 10.33
C MET A 124 14.18 9.46 11.64
N ILE A 125 14.97 8.40 11.84
CA ILE A 125 15.81 8.27 13.04
C ILE A 125 16.83 9.40 13.13
N TYR A 126 17.43 9.81 12.02
CA TYR A 126 18.31 10.99 12.02
C TYR A 126 17.57 12.29 12.34
N CYS A 127 16.35 12.48 11.84
CA CYS A 127 15.51 13.63 12.20
C CYS A 127 15.23 13.67 13.72
N VAL A 128 14.89 12.53 14.33
CA VAL A 128 14.65 12.45 15.78
C VAL A 128 15.94 12.68 16.56
N TRP A 129 17.08 12.18 16.07
CA TRP A 129 18.38 12.47 16.66
C TRP A 129 18.74 13.95 16.59
N ASP A 130 18.63 14.59 15.43
CA ASP A 130 18.85 16.04 15.28
C ASP A 130 17.93 16.84 16.21
N TRP A 131 16.67 16.39 16.39
CA TRP A 131 15.74 17.03 17.31
C TRP A 131 16.16 16.90 18.78
N PHE A 132 16.63 15.73 19.21
CA PHE A 132 17.19 15.53 20.55
C PHE A 132 18.45 16.37 20.77
N GLU A 133 19.32 16.50 19.76
CA GLU A 133 20.51 17.34 19.85
C GLU A 133 20.15 18.83 19.93
N ALA A 134 19.14 19.28 19.18
CA ALA A 134 18.63 20.65 19.26
C ALA A 134 18.05 20.95 20.65
N ILE A 135 17.27 20.03 21.24
CA ILE A 135 16.77 20.17 22.62
C ILE A 135 17.94 20.29 23.61
N SER A 136 18.96 19.43 23.46
CA SER A 136 20.15 19.45 24.32
C SER A 136 20.93 20.75 24.25
N GLN A 137 20.84 21.45 23.12
CA GLN A 137 21.52 22.72 22.84
C GLN A 137 20.64 23.95 23.08
N ASP A 138 19.35 23.76 23.41
CA ASP A 138 18.32 24.81 23.46
C ASP A 138 18.24 25.60 22.13
N GLU A 139 18.33 24.89 21.02
CA GLU A 139 18.24 25.43 19.65
C GLU A 139 16.85 25.17 19.04
N ASP A 140 16.41 26.08 18.16
CA ASP A 140 15.19 25.90 17.39
C ASP A 140 15.35 24.76 16.37
N PHE A 141 14.36 23.86 16.30
CA PHE A 141 14.30 22.79 15.32
C PHE A 141 13.09 22.95 14.40
N LEU A 142 13.33 23.14 13.10
CA LEU A 142 12.29 23.26 12.08
C LEU A 142 11.68 21.89 11.75
N PHE A 143 10.91 21.34 12.69
CA PHE A 143 10.38 19.97 12.63
C PHE A 143 9.46 19.77 11.42
N ASP A 144 8.55 20.70 11.16
CA ASP A 144 7.59 20.60 10.05
C ASP A 144 8.28 20.49 8.69
N ASP A 145 9.36 21.25 8.47
CA ASP A 145 10.15 21.19 7.23
C ASP A 145 10.81 19.82 7.04
N GLN A 146 11.28 19.20 8.12
CA GLN A 146 11.85 17.85 8.08
C GLN A 146 10.77 16.79 7.85
N LEU A 147 9.63 16.93 8.52
CA LEU A 147 8.49 16.03 8.36
C LEU A 147 8.01 16.00 6.91
N VAL A 148 7.85 17.15 6.25
CA VAL A 148 7.46 17.22 4.82
C VAL A 148 8.46 16.47 3.92
N LYS A 149 9.77 16.56 4.21
CA LYS A 149 10.81 15.81 3.48
C LYS A 149 10.69 14.30 3.70
N LEU A 150 10.42 13.87 4.94
CA LEU A 150 10.23 12.45 5.27
C LEU A 150 8.98 11.88 4.60
N GLN A 151 7.87 12.61 4.69
CA GLN A 151 6.61 12.25 4.02
C GLN A 151 6.81 12.13 2.49
N THR A 152 7.47 13.12 1.87
CA THR A 152 7.79 13.08 0.43
C THR A 152 8.66 11.88 0.07
N ARG A 153 9.64 11.54 0.91
CA ARG A 153 10.49 10.36 0.71
C ARG A 153 9.69 9.06 0.79
N PHE A 154 8.77 8.93 1.75
CA PHE A 154 7.90 7.76 1.84
C PHE A 154 6.96 7.67 0.63
N ARG A 155 6.31 8.78 0.23
CA ARG A 155 5.41 8.84 -0.94
C ARG A 155 6.07 8.39 -2.24
N LYS A 156 7.35 8.74 -2.43
CA LYS A 156 8.14 8.33 -3.59
C LYS A 156 8.68 6.89 -3.50
N SER A 157 8.46 6.21 -2.38
CA SER A 157 8.79 4.80 -2.24
C SER A 157 7.72 3.92 -2.86
N VAL A 158 8.06 2.66 -3.11
CA VAL A 158 7.16 1.64 -3.67
C VAL A 158 5.96 1.34 -2.77
N TYR A 159 6.03 1.73 -1.49
CA TYR A 159 4.97 1.55 -0.49
C TYR A 159 4.14 2.82 -0.24
N GLY A 160 4.53 3.95 -0.83
CA GLY A 160 4.01 5.27 -0.48
C GLY A 160 2.66 5.62 -1.09
N GLY A 161 2.19 4.85 -2.08
CA GLY A 161 0.89 5.07 -2.72
C GLY A 161 -0.25 4.71 -1.76
N PRO A 162 -1.30 5.54 -1.64
CA PRO A 162 -2.36 5.32 -0.64
C PRO A 162 -3.09 3.98 -0.84
N THR A 163 -3.41 3.61 -2.08
CA THR A 163 -3.98 2.30 -2.40
C THR A 163 -3.06 1.16 -1.97
N VAL A 164 -1.77 1.24 -2.33
CA VAL A 164 -0.78 0.20 -2.01
C VAL A 164 -0.64 0.05 -0.50
N TYR A 165 -0.46 1.15 0.22
CA TYR A 165 -0.32 1.12 1.67
C TYR A 165 -1.57 0.55 2.35
N SER A 166 -2.76 0.94 1.91
CA SER A 166 -4.02 0.43 2.47
C SER A 166 -4.18 -1.10 2.28
N LEU A 167 -3.74 -1.65 1.14
CA LEU A 167 -3.72 -3.08 0.91
C LEU A 167 -2.69 -3.79 1.79
N LEU A 168 -1.49 -3.21 1.95
CA LEU A 168 -0.46 -3.77 2.82
C LEU A 168 -0.86 -3.79 4.29
N ARG A 169 -1.46 -2.70 4.78
CA ARG A 169 -2.01 -2.64 6.14
C ARG A 169 -3.05 -3.73 6.36
N THR A 170 -3.99 -3.86 5.41
CA THR A 170 -5.06 -4.85 5.51
C THR A 170 -4.53 -6.28 5.39
N ALA A 171 -3.49 -6.50 4.60
CA ALA A 171 -2.81 -7.78 4.51
C ALA A 171 -2.11 -8.16 5.83
N ASP A 172 -1.43 -7.22 6.47
CA ASP A 172 -0.82 -7.40 7.81
C ASP A 172 -1.88 -7.76 8.86
N GLU A 173 -2.99 -7.01 8.90
CA GLU A 173 -4.13 -7.27 9.81
C GLU A 173 -4.77 -8.64 9.60
N LYS A 174 -4.83 -9.11 8.35
CA LYS A 174 -5.35 -10.44 7.99
C LYS A 174 -4.30 -11.56 8.05
N GLY A 175 -3.05 -11.25 8.40
CA GLY A 175 -1.95 -12.22 8.45
C GLY A 175 -1.50 -12.77 7.09
N ILE A 176 -1.84 -12.07 5.99
CA ILE A 176 -1.45 -12.39 4.62
C ILE A 176 -0.01 -11.92 4.42
N PRO A 177 0.95 -12.81 4.10
CA PRO A 177 2.32 -12.41 3.94
C PRO A 177 2.52 -11.60 2.65
N THR A 178 3.33 -10.55 2.71
CA THR A 178 3.61 -9.69 1.56
C THR A 178 5.08 -9.33 1.44
N PHE A 179 5.56 -9.15 0.21
CA PHE A 179 6.87 -8.57 -0.04
C PHE A 179 6.95 -7.96 -1.44
N TYR A 180 7.82 -6.96 -1.61
CA TYR A 180 8.01 -6.30 -2.89
C TYR A 180 9.00 -7.02 -3.80
N LEU A 181 8.64 -7.11 -5.08
CA LEU A 181 9.43 -7.68 -6.15
C LEU A 181 10.15 -6.53 -6.89
N TRP A 182 11.39 -6.25 -6.49
CA TRP A 182 12.12 -5.07 -6.95
C TRP A 182 12.38 -5.03 -8.46
N ASP A 183 12.72 -6.17 -9.05
CA ASP A 183 13.03 -6.26 -10.48
C ASP A 183 11.76 -6.16 -11.34
N GLU A 184 10.64 -6.67 -10.83
CA GLU A 184 9.35 -6.67 -11.53
C GLU A 184 8.54 -5.40 -11.31
N GLY A 185 8.80 -4.67 -10.23
CA GLY A 185 8.02 -3.51 -9.83
C GLY A 185 6.63 -3.87 -9.27
N LEU A 186 6.47 -5.06 -8.67
CA LEU A 186 5.18 -5.59 -8.22
C LEU A 186 5.19 -5.86 -6.71
N MET A 187 4.03 -5.78 -6.07
CA MET A 187 3.82 -6.38 -4.75
C MET A 187 3.39 -7.84 -4.91
N GLN A 188 3.93 -8.73 -4.10
CA GLN A 188 3.42 -10.10 -3.96
C GLN A 188 2.65 -10.25 -2.65
N TYR A 189 1.48 -10.88 -2.73
CA TYR A 189 0.65 -11.33 -1.62
C TYR A 189 0.62 -12.85 -1.62
N GLY A 190 0.77 -13.47 -0.46
CA GLY A 190 0.83 -14.92 -0.35
C GLY A 190 2.11 -15.55 -0.92
N TRP A 191 2.23 -16.86 -0.76
CA TRP A 191 3.44 -17.61 -1.09
C TRP A 191 3.20 -18.79 -2.03
N GLY A 192 4.22 -19.10 -2.84
CA GLY A 192 4.25 -20.30 -3.65
C GLY A 192 3.09 -20.37 -4.63
N LYS A 193 2.41 -21.51 -4.68
CA LYS A 193 1.20 -21.71 -5.49
C LYS A 193 0.00 -20.84 -5.09
N LYS A 194 0.03 -20.24 -3.89
CA LYS A 194 -1.03 -19.35 -3.38
C LYS A 194 -0.75 -17.88 -3.71
N GLN A 195 0.39 -17.56 -4.31
CA GLN A 195 0.74 -16.16 -4.55
C GLN A 195 -0.21 -15.46 -5.52
N VAL A 196 -0.41 -14.17 -5.28
CA VAL A 196 -1.01 -13.20 -6.21
C VAL A 196 -0.06 -12.02 -6.29
N ARG A 197 0.16 -11.48 -7.49
CA ARG A 197 1.08 -10.35 -7.70
C ARG A 197 0.33 -9.19 -8.33
N GLY A 198 0.63 -7.98 -7.90
CA GLY A 198 -0.08 -6.81 -8.42
C GLY A 198 0.53 -5.48 -8.06
N VAL A 199 -0.03 -4.42 -8.62
CA VAL A 199 0.29 -3.02 -8.32
C VAL A 199 -1.04 -2.29 -8.13
N ALA A 200 -1.17 -1.62 -6.99
CA ALA A 200 -2.43 -0.99 -6.59
C ALA A 200 -3.60 -2.01 -6.67
N THR A 201 -4.57 -1.78 -7.55
CA THR A 201 -5.75 -2.66 -7.74
C THR A 201 -5.68 -3.55 -8.98
N THR A 202 -4.52 -3.64 -9.63
CA THR A 202 -4.31 -4.48 -10.82
C THR A 202 -3.46 -5.69 -10.43
N PHE A 203 -3.94 -6.88 -10.77
CA PHE A 203 -3.35 -8.16 -10.38
C PHE A 203 -2.98 -9.03 -11.58
N ASP A 204 -2.11 -10.01 -11.39
CA ASP A 204 -1.60 -10.88 -12.45
C ASP A 204 -2.64 -11.84 -13.04
N CYS A 205 -3.80 -11.98 -12.40
CA CYS A 205 -4.97 -12.68 -12.94
C CYS A 205 -5.87 -11.81 -13.84
N ASP A 206 -5.69 -10.49 -13.84
CA ASP A 206 -6.51 -9.57 -14.63
C ASP A 206 -6.22 -9.75 -16.13
N SER A 207 -7.25 -9.60 -16.96
CA SER A 207 -7.10 -9.62 -18.41
C SER A 207 -6.42 -8.34 -18.88
N HIS A 208 -5.20 -8.47 -19.41
CA HIS A 208 -4.53 -7.37 -20.11
C HIS A 208 -5.38 -6.84 -21.28
N LEU A 209 -6.09 -7.73 -21.98
CA LEU A 209 -6.97 -7.32 -23.08
C LEU A 209 -8.12 -6.45 -22.59
N ASP A 210 -8.72 -6.80 -21.44
CA ASP A 210 -9.84 -6.04 -20.88
C ASP A 210 -9.35 -4.72 -20.27
N SER A 211 -8.19 -4.75 -19.58
CA SER A 211 -7.55 -3.55 -19.07
C SER A 211 -7.28 -2.56 -20.20
N ASP A 212 -6.63 -2.99 -21.28
CA ASP A 212 -6.38 -2.15 -22.46
C ASP A 212 -7.69 -1.68 -23.11
N PHE A 213 -8.68 -2.57 -23.19
CA PHE A 213 -9.98 -2.25 -23.78
C PHE A 213 -10.68 -1.10 -23.04
N THR A 214 -10.59 -1.06 -21.71
CA THR A 214 -11.16 0.07 -20.93
C THR A 214 -10.48 1.41 -21.21
N THR A 215 -9.24 1.42 -21.70
CA THR A 215 -8.54 2.66 -22.08
C THR A 215 -9.05 3.26 -23.40
N ARG A 216 -9.65 2.42 -24.26
CA ARG A 216 -10.28 2.79 -25.54
C ARG A 216 -11.73 3.18 -25.29
N LYS A 217 -11.92 4.39 -24.75
CA LYS A 217 -13.21 4.85 -24.20
C LYS A 217 -14.38 4.73 -25.16
N ASP A 218 -14.15 5.04 -26.43
CA ASP A 218 -15.12 4.93 -27.52
C ASP A 218 -15.53 3.48 -27.79
N ASP A 219 -14.56 2.60 -28.01
CA ASP A 219 -14.86 1.19 -28.29
C ASP A 219 -15.53 0.50 -27.09
N CYS A 220 -15.11 0.83 -25.87
CA CYS A 220 -15.71 0.32 -24.64
C CYS A 220 -17.15 0.83 -24.48
N LYS A 221 -17.40 2.11 -24.79
CA LYS A 221 -18.75 2.69 -24.76
C LYS A 221 -19.67 2.04 -25.79
N ASP A 222 -19.19 1.84 -27.02
CA ASP A 222 -19.97 1.19 -28.08
C ASP A 222 -20.29 -0.27 -27.72
N PHE A 223 -19.33 -0.96 -27.09
CA PHE A 223 -19.56 -2.30 -26.55
C PHE A 223 -20.67 -2.31 -25.49
N LEU A 224 -20.63 -1.38 -24.52
CA LEU A 224 -21.68 -1.25 -23.52
C LEU A 224 -23.04 -0.92 -24.14
N HIS A 225 -23.08 -0.03 -25.13
CA HIS A 225 -24.30 0.30 -25.88
C HIS A 225 -24.89 -0.94 -26.56
N ASN A 226 -24.06 -1.73 -27.25
CA ASN A 226 -24.49 -2.93 -27.96
C ASN A 226 -25.01 -4.03 -27.03
N LEU A 227 -24.59 -4.03 -25.76
CA LEU A 227 -25.12 -4.90 -24.71
C LEU A 227 -26.42 -4.37 -24.08
N GLY A 228 -26.83 -3.16 -24.41
CA GLY A 228 -28.06 -2.53 -23.91
C GLY A 228 -27.88 -1.74 -22.62
N PHE A 229 -26.65 -1.41 -22.23
CA PHE A 229 -26.38 -0.56 -21.06
C PHE A 229 -26.60 0.92 -21.37
N PRO A 230 -27.03 1.73 -20.38
CA PRO A 230 -27.33 3.14 -20.59
C PRO A 230 -26.05 3.96 -20.75
N VAL A 231 -25.68 4.26 -21.99
CA VAL A 231 -24.59 5.19 -22.32
C VAL A 231 -25.14 6.41 -23.09
N PRO A 232 -24.46 7.57 -23.07
CA PRO A 232 -24.89 8.71 -23.87
C PRO A 232 -24.90 8.38 -25.37
N ASN A 233 -26.01 8.61 -26.07
CA ASN A 233 -26.04 8.43 -27.53
C ASN A 233 -25.10 9.43 -28.22
N GLY A 234 -24.25 8.99 -29.15
CA GLY A 234 -23.30 9.88 -29.82
C GLY A 234 -22.44 9.20 -30.87
N GLU A 235 -21.72 10.01 -31.66
CA GLU A 235 -20.83 9.55 -32.72
C GLU A 235 -19.47 10.25 -32.69
N ILE A 236 -18.49 9.63 -33.36
CA ILE A 236 -17.17 10.21 -33.59
C ILE A 236 -17.16 10.91 -34.93
N VAL A 237 -16.76 12.17 -34.90
CA VAL A 237 -16.67 13.05 -36.06
C VAL A 237 -15.23 13.53 -36.26
N ALA A 238 -14.88 13.77 -37.53
CA ALA A 238 -13.57 14.28 -37.94
C ALA A 238 -13.65 15.70 -38.52
N SER A 239 -14.87 16.23 -38.72
CA SER A 239 -15.09 17.61 -39.16
C SER A 239 -16.21 18.30 -38.40
N GLU A 240 -16.15 19.63 -38.33
CA GLU A 240 -17.22 20.46 -37.74
C GLU A 240 -18.57 20.25 -38.47
N LYS A 241 -18.52 20.01 -39.79
CA LYS A 241 -19.72 19.71 -40.58
C LYS A 241 -20.38 18.42 -40.14
N GLU A 242 -19.60 17.37 -39.90
CA GLU A 242 -20.10 16.11 -39.34
C GLU A 242 -20.64 16.35 -37.92
N ALA A 243 -19.93 17.12 -37.09
CA ALA A 243 -20.39 17.49 -35.75
C ALA A 243 -21.79 18.14 -35.77
N LEU A 244 -22.03 19.06 -36.71
CA LEU A 244 -23.33 19.73 -36.90
C LEU A 244 -24.44 18.77 -37.35
N ILE A 245 -24.11 17.75 -38.14
CA ILE A 245 -25.09 16.73 -38.57
C ILE A 245 -25.46 15.87 -37.35
N VAL A 246 -24.46 15.31 -36.68
CA VAL A 246 -24.64 14.45 -35.50
C VAL A 246 -25.38 15.19 -34.38
N ALA A 247 -25.02 16.43 -34.07
CA ALA A 247 -25.69 17.22 -33.03
C ALA A 247 -27.17 17.48 -33.35
N LYS A 248 -27.53 17.65 -34.63
CA LYS A 248 -28.93 17.80 -35.05
C LYS A 248 -29.72 16.49 -34.94
N GLU A 249 -29.08 15.36 -35.22
CA GLU A 249 -29.70 14.03 -35.10
C GLU A 249 -29.93 13.65 -33.64
N ILE A 250 -28.97 13.92 -32.76
CA ILE A 250 -29.07 13.69 -31.31
C ILE A 250 -30.05 14.68 -30.65
N GLY A 251 -30.03 15.93 -31.10
CA GLY A 251 -30.74 17.04 -30.49
C GLY A 251 -30.03 17.63 -29.26
N TYR A 252 -29.98 18.96 -29.19
CA TYR A 252 -29.35 19.70 -28.10
C TYR A 252 -30.04 19.50 -26.73
N PRO A 253 -29.33 19.64 -25.61
CA PRO A 253 -27.90 19.91 -25.54
C PRO A 253 -27.03 18.68 -25.83
N VAL A 254 -25.83 18.93 -26.37
CA VAL A 254 -24.80 17.92 -26.65
C VAL A 254 -23.51 18.21 -25.89
N ALA A 255 -22.69 17.18 -25.69
CA ALA A 255 -21.34 17.29 -25.18
C ALA A 255 -20.34 17.03 -26.31
N VAL A 256 -19.27 17.83 -26.35
CA VAL A 256 -18.20 17.73 -27.34
C VAL A 256 -16.89 17.46 -26.59
N LYS A 257 -16.20 16.38 -26.94
CA LYS A 257 -14.93 16.00 -26.31
C LYS A 257 -13.98 15.33 -27.30
N PRO A 258 -12.66 15.57 -27.23
CA PRO A 258 -11.71 14.79 -28.03
C PRO A 258 -11.72 13.33 -27.56
N VAL A 259 -11.49 12.39 -28.48
CA VAL A 259 -11.33 10.95 -28.13
C VAL A 259 -10.08 10.76 -27.27
N VAL A 260 -9.04 11.52 -27.58
CA VAL A 260 -7.75 11.51 -26.88
C VAL A 260 -7.66 12.70 -25.93
N GLY A 261 -7.29 12.43 -24.68
CA GLY A 261 -7.17 13.48 -23.67
C GLY A 261 -7.43 12.99 -22.24
N HIS A 262 -6.90 13.73 -21.27
CA HIS A 262 -7.07 13.47 -19.84
C HIS A 262 -7.54 14.74 -19.11
N LYS A 263 -8.11 14.57 -17.91
CA LYS A 263 -8.45 15.65 -16.98
C LYS A 263 -9.49 16.69 -17.51
N GLY A 264 -10.29 16.33 -18.50
CA GLY A 264 -11.36 17.19 -19.02
C GLY A 264 -10.89 18.30 -19.97
N ILE A 265 -9.64 18.29 -20.42
CA ILE A 265 -9.13 19.25 -21.40
C ILE A 265 -9.86 19.05 -22.74
N GLY A 266 -10.34 20.14 -23.34
CA GLY A 266 -11.11 20.11 -24.58
C GLY A 266 -12.55 19.61 -24.44
N VAL A 267 -13.03 19.34 -23.22
CA VAL A 267 -14.40 18.86 -22.97
C VAL A 267 -15.35 20.04 -22.78
N THR A 268 -16.33 20.19 -23.68
CA THR A 268 -17.44 21.13 -23.54
C THR A 268 -18.75 20.36 -23.38
N ALA A 269 -19.23 20.22 -22.15
CA ALA A 269 -20.61 19.78 -21.87
C ALA A 269 -21.63 20.93 -22.06
N GLU A 270 -22.90 20.55 -22.20
CA GLU A 270 -24.09 21.44 -22.28
C GLU A 270 -24.08 22.45 -23.43
N VAL A 271 -23.52 22.08 -24.59
CA VAL A 271 -23.62 22.88 -25.82
C VAL A 271 -25.09 22.95 -26.24
N GLN A 272 -25.65 24.16 -26.35
CA GLN A 272 -27.09 24.39 -26.55
C GLN A 272 -27.50 24.58 -28.01
N ASP A 273 -26.57 25.03 -28.87
CA ASP A 273 -26.87 25.35 -30.26
C ASP A 273 -25.66 25.18 -31.19
N SER A 274 -25.86 25.48 -32.48
CA SER A 274 -24.83 25.33 -33.51
C SER A 274 -23.66 26.30 -33.36
N TYR A 275 -23.88 27.49 -32.78
CA TYR A 275 -22.82 28.48 -32.59
C TYR A 275 -21.91 28.05 -31.44
N GLU A 276 -22.49 27.61 -30.33
CA GLU A 276 -21.74 27.01 -29.24
C GLU A 276 -21.00 25.74 -29.68
N LEU A 277 -21.60 24.95 -30.60
CA LEU A 277 -20.99 23.74 -31.14
C LEU A 277 -19.71 24.04 -31.93
N GLU A 278 -19.71 25.06 -32.78
CA GLU A 278 -18.52 25.50 -33.52
C GLU A 278 -17.37 25.85 -32.55
N SER A 279 -17.68 26.64 -31.51
CA SER A 279 -16.72 27.01 -30.48
C SER A 279 -16.20 25.80 -29.69
N ALA A 280 -17.11 24.89 -29.32
CA ALA A 280 -16.78 23.66 -28.60
C ALA A 280 -15.91 22.71 -29.43
N TYR A 281 -16.22 22.56 -30.71
CA TYR A 281 -15.44 21.78 -31.66
C TYR A 281 -14.02 22.35 -31.83
N GLY A 282 -13.89 23.68 -31.98
CA GLY A 282 -12.59 24.35 -32.03
C GLY A 282 -11.73 24.11 -30.79
N ARG A 283 -12.33 24.16 -29.59
CA ARG A 283 -11.62 23.83 -28.33
C ARG A 283 -11.20 22.37 -28.26
N ALA A 284 -12.08 21.44 -28.65
CA ALA A 284 -11.76 20.02 -28.67
C ALA A 284 -10.64 19.72 -29.68
N LEU A 285 -10.64 20.36 -30.84
CA LEU A 285 -9.61 20.23 -31.86
C LEU A 285 -8.25 20.73 -31.37
N ALA A 286 -8.20 21.89 -30.71
CA ALA A 286 -6.97 22.45 -30.14
C ALA A 286 -6.37 21.59 -29.01
N ALA A 287 -7.17 20.72 -28.39
CA ALA A 287 -6.72 19.79 -27.36
C ALA A 287 -6.11 18.49 -27.92
N ILE A 288 -6.28 18.22 -29.22
CA ILE A 288 -5.74 17.02 -29.87
C ILE A 288 -4.28 17.29 -30.29
N PRO A 289 -3.32 16.43 -29.95
CA PRO A 289 -1.93 16.55 -30.41
C PRO A 289 -1.82 16.58 -31.95
N GLU A 290 -0.93 17.42 -32.48
CA GLU A 290 -0.76 17.61 -33.93
C GLU A 290 -0.39 16.32 -34.70
N ASP A 291 0.20 15.33 -34.01
CA ASP A 291 0.61 14.05 -34.57
C ASP A 291 -0.51 12.98 -34.55
N GLN A 292 -1.71 13.32 -34.10
CA GLN A 292 -2.84 12.40 -33.97
C GLN A 292 -4.01 12.74 -34.90
N PRO A 293 -4.78 11.74 -35.35
CA PRO A 293 -5.95 11.98 -36.17
C PRO A 293 -7.03 12.74 -35.40
N THR A 294 -7.69 13.68 -36.07
CA THR A 294 -8.86 14.37 -35.51
C THR A 294 -9.99 13.38 -35.27
N ARG A 295 -10.27 13.10 -34.00
CA ARG A 295 -11.40 12.28 -33.56
C ARG A 295 -12.07 12.98 -32.38
N ILE A 296 -13.27 13.49 -32.59
CA ILE A 296 -14.06 14.22 -31.59
C ILE A 296 -15.39 13.50 -31.41
N ILE A 297 -15.79 13.25 -30.17
CA ILE A 297 -17.08 12.68 -29.83
C ILE A 297 -18.09 13.82 -29.69
N VAL A 298 -19.22 13.69 -30.39
CA VAL A 298 -20.42 14.50 -30.17
C VAL A 298 -21.51 13.56 -29.65
N GLU A 299 -21.92 13.78 -28.40
CA GLU A 299 -22.87 12.89 -27.71
C GLU A 299 -23.94 13.68 -26.95
N LYS A 300 -25.02 13.01 -26.55
CA LYS A 300 -26.06 13.63 -25.73
C LYS A 300 -25.44 14.12 -24.42
N SER A 301 -25.65 15.40 -24.08
CA SER A 301 -25.24 15.92 -22.78
C SER A 301 -26.19 15.40 -21.72
N ILE A 302 -25.65 14.73 -20.70
CA ILE A 302 -26.41 14.23 -19.55
C ILE A 302 -26.15 15.17 -18.37
N SER A 303 -27.22 15.70 -17.78
CA SER A 303 -27.15 16.56 -16.60
C SER A 303 -27.25 15.71 -15.33
N GLY A 304 -26.43 16.00 -14.33
CA GLY A 304 -26.52 15.32 -13.05
C GLY A 304 -25.25 15.45 -12.23
N LYS A 305 -25.21 14.70 -11.14
CA LYS A 305 -24.04 14.53 -10.29
C LYS A 305 -23.15 13.42 -10.86
N ASP A 306 -21.86 13.56 -10.64
CA ASP A 306 -20.84 12.58 -11.02
C ASP A 306 -20.70 11.54 -9.90
N PHE A 307 -20.83 10.25 -10.23
CA PHE A 307 -20.58 9.15 -9.30
C PHE A 307 -19.56 8.16 -9.84
N ARG A 308 -18.80 7.57 -8.92
CA ARG A 308 -17.95 6.40 -9.12
C ARG A 308 -18.57 5.23 -8.39
N LEU A 309 -18.98 4.20 -9.13
CA LEU A 309 -19.29 2.88 -8.55
C LEU A 309 -18.02 2.02 -8.60
N LEU A 310 -17.86 1.15 -7.61
CA LEU A 310 -16.76 0.22 -7.53
C LEU A 310 -17.30 -1.20 -7.37
N CYS A 311 -16.87 -2.08 -8.28
CA CYS A 311 -17.05 -3.51 -8.15
C CYS A 311 -15.72 -4.20 -7.85
N VAL A 312 -15.76 -5.20 -6.99
CA VAL A 312 -14.65 -6.11 -6.68
C VAL A 312 -15.12 -7.53 -6.91
N ASN A 313 -14.38 -8.29 -7.72
CA ASN A 313 -14.72 -9.67 -8.10
C ASN A 313 -16.17 -9.82 -8.59
N GLY A 314 -16.59 -8.91 -9.47
CA GLY A 314 -17.94 -8.89 -10.04
C GLY A 314 -19.07 -8.45 -9.09
N LYS A 315 -18.77 -8.09 -7.84
CA LYS A 315 -19.75 -7.63 -6.84
C LYS A 315 -19.60 -6.15 -6.58
N PHE A 316 -20.71 -5.45 -6.39
CA PHE A 316 -20.70 -4.05 -5.98
C PHE A 316 -20.19 -3.94 -4.54
N VAL A 317 -19.29 -2.98 -4.30
CA VAL A 317 -18.68 -2.74 -2.97
C VAL A 317 -18.93 -1.32 -2.49
N ALA A 318 -18.78 -0.32 -3.36
CA ALA A 318 -18.83 1.08 -2.94
C ALA A 318 -19.38 2.00 -4.03
N ALA A 319 -20.00 3.10 -3.62
CA ALA A 319 -20.35 4.22 -4.48
C ALA A 319 -19.92 5.54 -3.84
N THR A 320 -19.42 6.46 -4.65
CA THR A 320 -19.00 7.80 -4.20
C THR A 320 -19.48 8.85 -5.19
N GLU A 321 -20.20 9.87 -4.70
CA GLU A 321 -20.43 11.11 -5.44
C GLU A 321 -19.13 11.92 -5.45
N ARG A 322 -18.74 12.39 -6.63
CA ARG A 322 -17.57 13.24 -6.81
C ARG A 322 -18.06 14.65 -7.14
N ARG A 323 -17.71 15.63 -6.30
CA ARG A 323 -17.98 17.04 -6.55
C ARG A 323 -16.73 17.77 -7.01
N PRO A 324 -16.81 18.63 -8.04
CA PRO A 324 -15.71 19.49 -8.42
C PRO A 324 -15.28 20.42 -7.28
N ALA A 325 -14.02 20.85 -7.32
CA ALA A 325 -13.51 21.84 -6.39
C ALA A 325 -14.39 23.10 -6.44
N SER A 326 -14.76 23.64 -5.29
CA SER A 326 -15.59 24.83 -5.18
C SER A 326 -15.22 25.67 -3.96
N VAL A 327 -15.61 26.94 -3.98
CA VAL A 327 -15.55 27.85 -2.84
C VAL A 327 -16.94 28.47 -2.62
N THR A 328 -17.26 28.79 -1.37
CA THR A 328 -18.49 29.51 -1.04
C THR A 328 -18.16 30.95 -0.70
N GLY A 329 -18.77 31.89 -1.41
CA GLY A 329 -18.60 33.31 -1.19
C GLY A 329 -19.07 33.74 0.19
N ASP A 330 -18.35 34.67 0.78
CA ASP A 330 -18.72 35.34 2.02
C ASP A 330 -19.02 36.83 1.83
N GLY A 331 -19.00 37.30 0.57
CA GLY A 331 -19.20 38.69 0.18
C GLY A 331 -18.03 39.61 0.51
N LYS A 332 -16.88 39.08 0.97
CA LYS A 332 -15.73 39.88 1.42
C LYS A 332 -14.42 39.47 0.76
N HIS A 333 -14.16 38.17 0.66
CA HIS A 333 -12.89 37.64 0.17
C HIS A 333 -12.95 37.30 -1.31
N THR A 334 -11.82 37.48 -1.99
CA THR A 334 -11.62 37.04 -3.37
C THR A 334 -11.62 35.51 -3.47
N ILE A 335 -11.90 34.96 -4.65
CA ILE A 335 -11.80 33.50 -4.89
C ILE A 335 -10.41 32.97 -4.48
N ASN A 336 -9.32 33.68 -4.79
CA ASN A 336 -7.97 33.29 -4.37
C ASN A 336 -7.81 33.20 -2.84
N GLU A 337 -8.37 34.17 -2.10
CA GLU A 337 -8.34 34.16 -0.63
C GLU A 337 -9.21 33.04 -0.05
N LEU A 338 -10.39 32.79 -0.62
CA LEU A 338 -11.26 31.68 -0.23
C LEU A 338 -10.56 30.33 -0.47
N ILE A 339 -9.88 30.15 -1.61
CA ILE A 339 -9.06 28.95 -1.89
C ILE A 339 -7.98 28.78 -0.82
N ARG A 340 -7.27 29.85 -0.45
CA ARG A 340 -6.25 29.80 0.61
C ARG A 340 -6.83 29.43 1.97
N GLN A 341 -8.02 29.93 2.31
CA GLN A 341 -8.71 29.58 3.55
C GLN A 341 -9.14 28.11 3.54
N GLU A 342 -9.66 27.63 2.39
CA GLU A 342 -10.10 26.25 2.21
C GLU A 342 -8.93 25.26 2.36
N ASN A 343 -7.81 25.53 1.70
CA ASN A 343 -6.58 24.73 1.77
C ASN A 343 -5.89 24.75 3.15
N ARG A 344 -6.32 25.61 4.08
CA ARG A 344 -5.83 25.60 5.48
C ARG A 344 -6.62 24.66 6.38
N LYS A 345 -7.71 24.07 5.89
CA LYS A 345 -8.51 23.13 6.68
C LYS A 345 -7.73 21.83 6.90
N PRO A 346 -7.79 21.21 8.09
CA PRO A 346 -7.14 19.93 8.36
C PRO A 346 -7.56 18.79 7.41
N ALA A 347 -8.77 18.87 6.83
CA ALA A 347 -9.26 17.90 5.86
C ALA A 347 -8.64 18.03 4.45
N ARG A 348 -7.82 19.06 4.20
CA ARG A 348 -7.15 19.35 2.91
C ARG A 348 -5.63 19.40 3.07
N LEU A 349 -5.07 18.43 3.77
CA LEU A 349 -3.61 18.32 3.87
C LEU A 349 -3.05 17.69 2.58
N ASP A 350 -1.85 18.09 2.19
CA ASP A 350 -1.12 17.40 1.12
C ASP A 350 -0.50 16.09 1.67
N SER A 351 -1.37 15.22 2.16
CA SER A 351 -1.05 13.90 2.70
C SER A 351 -1.88 12.81 2.01
N PRO A 352 -1.35 11.57 1.88
CA PRO A 352 -2.05 10.49 1.19
C PRO A 352 -3.26 9.97 1.96
N THR A 353 -3.38 10.38 3.22
CA THR A 353 -4.49 10.01 4.11
C THR A 353 -5.42 11.18 4.36
N SER A 354 -5.18 12.33 3.72
CA SER A 354 -6.13 13.44 3.73
C SER A 354 -7.38 13.05 2.92
N PRO A 355 -8.59 13.30 3.45
CA PRO A 355 -9.83 13.05 2.70
C PRO A 355 -9.92 13.86 1.41
N MET A 356 -9.26 15.02 1.37
CA MET A 356 -9.24 15.91 0.21
C MET A 356 -7.82 16.39 -0.08
N SER A 357 -7.52 16.55 -1.37
CA SER A 357 -6.32 17.25 -1.81
C SER A 357 -6.51 18.78 -1.73
N ASN A 358 -5.39 19.50 -1.76
CA ASN A 358 -5.40 20.94 -1.95
C ASN A 358 -6.07 21.32 -3.27
N ILE A 359 -6.84 22.40 -3.25
CA ILE A 359 -7.33 23.08 -4.43
C ILE A 359 -6.14 23.74 -5.12
N GLN A 360 -5.79 23.25 -6.30
CA GLN A 360 -4.67 23.75 -7.11
C GLN A 360 -5.16 24.79 -8.11
N ILE A 361 -4.50 25.96 -8.12
CA ILE A 361 -4.70 27.00 -9.12
C ILE A 361 -3.84 26.65 -10.34
N ASP A 362 -4.49 26.41 -11.48
CA ASP A 362 -3.87 26.13 -12.77
C ASP A 362 -4.65 26.78 -13.91
N GLU A 363 -4.10 26.72 -15.13
CA GLU A 363 -4.70 27.29 -16.34
C GLU A 363 -6.12 26.75 -16.60
N ALA A 364 -6.37 25.46 -16.33
CA ALA A 364 -7.68 24.86 -16.53
C ALA A 364 -8.75 25.44 -15.57
N MET A 365 -8.39 25.74 -14.32
CA MET A 365 -9.25 26.46 -13.39
C MET A 365 -9.51 27.90 -13.86
N GLU A 366 -8.46 28.61 -14.29
CA GLU A 366 -8.58 29.99 -14.74
C GLU A 366 -9.50 30.11 -15.95
N LEU A 367 -9.33 29.25 -16.95
CA LEU A 367 -10.22 29.17 -18.13
C LEU A 367 -11.68 28.93 -17.74
N TYR A 368 -11.93 28.04 -16.77
CA TYR A 368 -13.30 27.76 -16.33
C TYR A 368 -13.92 28.89 -15.51
N LEU A 369 -13.11 29.66 -14.78
CA LEU A 369 -13.57 30.89 -14.14
C LEU A 369 -13.92 31.94 -15.21
N GLU A 370 -13.13 32.08 -16.26
CA GLU A 370 -13.40 32.99 -17.37
C GLU A 370 -14.70 32.65 -18.11
N GLU A 371 -14.99 31.36 -18.34
CA GLU A 371 -16.28 30.90 -18.88
C GLU A 371 -17.47 31.36 -18.01
N GLN A 372 -17.29 31.41 -16.69
CA GLN A 372 -18.26 31.93 -15.74
C GLN A 372 -18.24 33.47 -15.60
N ARG A 373 -17.41 34.17 -16.39
CA ARG A 373 -17.15 35.62 -16.28
C ARG A 373 -16.59 36.03 -14.91
N LEU A 374 -15.84 35.14 -14.28
CA LEU A 374 -15.16 35.33 -13.00
C LEU A 374 -13.63 35.30 -13.20
N SER A 375 -12.91 35.71 -12.17
CA SER A 375 -11.45 35.59 -12.09
C SER A 375 -11.05 35.31 -10.64
N LEU A 376 -9.79 34.96 -10.41
CA LEU A 376 -9.24 34.78 -9.05
C LEU A 376 -9.41 36.02 -8.14
N LYS A 377 -9.60 37.21 -8.73
CA LYS A 377 -9.81 38.49 -8.02
C LYS A 377 -11.29 38.81 -7.77
N SER A 378 -12.21 38.05 -8.34
CA SER A 378 -13.65 38.24 -8.12
C SER A 378 -14.00 37.93 -6.67
N VAL A 379 -14.93 38.69 -6.08
CA VAL A 379 -15.49 38.48 -4.74
C VAL A 379 -16.90 37.91 -4.92
N PRO A 380 -17.13 36.61 -4.67
CA PRO A 380 -18.46 36.01 -4.83
C PRO A 380 -19.41 36.49 -3.73
N GLU A 381 -20.70 36.58 -4.06
CA GLU A 381 -21.73 36.99 -3.10
C GLU A 381 -21.82 36.02 -1.93
N LYS A 382 -22.29 36.50 -0.77
CA LYS A 382 -22.43 35.68 0.42
C LYS A 382 -23.38 34.51 0.16
N GLY A 383 -22.89 33.28 0.31
CA GLY A 383 -23.63 32.04 0.07
C GLY A 383 -23.58 31.54 -1.38
N GLN A 384 -22.97 32.28 -2.31
CA GLN A 384 -22.79 31.84 -3.69
C GLN A 384 -21.68 30.76 -3.75
N THR A 385 -22.03 29.56 -4.19
CA THR A 385 -21.04 28.52 -4.51
C THR A 385 -20.47 28.77 -5.90
N VAL A 386 -19.15 28.92 -6.00
CA VAL A 386 -18.42 29.01 -7.26
C VAL A 386 -17.68 27.71 -7.48
N TYR A 387 -18.05 26.97 -8.52
CA TYR A 387 -17.29 25.80 -8.95
C TYR A 387 -16.03 26.26 -9.68
N LEU A 388 -14.90 25.73 -9.25
CA LEU A 388 -13.59 26.09 -9.79
C LEU A 388 -13.18 25.19 -10.95
N ARG A 389 -13.87 24.05 -11.12
CA ARG A 389 -13.63 23.10 -12.21
C ARG A 389 -14.93 22.51 -12.71
N LYS A 390 -14.94 22.10 -13.97
CA LYS A 390 -16.07 21.42 -14.62
C LYS A 390 -16.19 19.95 -14.22
N VAL A 391 -15.05 19.25 -14.11
CA VAL A 391 -14.98 17.82 -13.79
C VAL A 391 -14.54 17.62 -12.35
N ALA A 392 -15.10 16.61 -11.69
CA ALA A 392 -14.77 16.25 -10.32
C ALA A 392 -13.44 15.49 -10.22
N ASN A 393 -12.33 16.21 -10.34
CA ASN A 393 -11.00 15.66 -10.11
C ASN A 393 -10.58 15.82 -8.64
N LEU A 394 -10.57 14.70 -7.89
CA LEU A 394 -10.19 14.68 -6.47
C LEU A 394 -8.77 15.18 -6.24
N SER A 395 -7.81 14.85 -7.11
CA SER A 395 -6.41 15.28 -6.96
C SER A 395 -6.23 16.79 -7.14
N ALA A 396 -7.22 17.47 -7.73
CA ALA A 396 -7.22 18.90 -7.98
C ALA A 396 -8.16 19.66 -7.01
N GLY A 397 -8.47 19.05 -5.87
CA GLY A 397 -9.26 19.63 -4.79
C GLY A 397 -10.76 19.30 -4.81
N GLY A 398 -11.18 18.36 -5.68
CA GLY A 398 -12.53 17.79 -5.64
C GLY A 398 -12.86 17.11 -4.31
N MET A 399 -14.13 16.83 -4.09
CA MET A 399 -14.66 16.25 -2.85
C MET A 399 -15.35 14.92 -3.14
N SER A 400 -15.09 13.91 -2.31
CA SER A 400 -15.76 12.60 -2.34
C SER A 400 -16.84 12.54 -1.25
N ILE A 401 -18.03 12.09 -1.61
CA ILE A 401 -19.14 11.87 -0.67
C ILE A 401 -19.58 10.42 -0.80
N ASN A 402 -19.57 9.67 0.30
CA ASN A 402 -20.02 8.28 0.28
C ASN A 402 -21.52 8.22 -0.09
N ALA A 403 -21.83 7.44 -1.13
CA ALA A 403 -23.18 7.19 -1.64
C ALA A 403 -23.55 5.69 -1.61
N THR A 404 -22.74 4.86 -0.92
CA THR A 404 -22.83 3.40 -0.91
C THR A 404 -24.14 2.89 -0.32
N HIS A 405 -24.67 3.55 0.73
CA HIS A 405 -25.91 3.13 1.38
C HIS A 405 -27.16 3.79 0.78
N THR A 406 -26.98 4.77 -0.11
CA THR A 406 -28.09 5.51 -0.73
C THR A 406 -28.39 5.04 -2.15
N ILE A 407 -27.52 4.24 -2.76
CA ILE A 407 -27.71 3.70 -4.11
C ILE A 407 -28.95 2.81 -4.20
N HIS A 408 -29.69 2.93 -5.30
CA HIS A 408 -30.82 2.06 -5.60
C HIS A 408 -30.38 0.65 -6.05
N ASP A 409 -31.10 -0.40 -5.65
CA ASP A 409 -30.79 -1.79 -5.97
C ASP A 409 -30.64 -2.06 -7.49
N ASP A 410 -31.49 -1.47 -8.33
CA ASP A 410 -31.35 -1.58 -9.79
C ASP A 410 -29.98 -1.09 -10.31
N ASN A 411 -29.36 -0.09 -9.66
CA ASN A 411 -28.06 0.44 -10.05
C ASN A 411 -26.92 -0.46 -9.55
N ILE A 412 -27.11 -1.12 -8.40
CA ILE A 412 -26.23 -2.19 -7.92
C ILE A 412 -26.23 -3.35 -8.93
N ILE A 413 -27.41 -3.81 -9.34
CA ILE A 413 -27.57 -4.89 -10.32
C ILE A 413 -26.89 -4.51 -11.64
N LEU A 414 -27.11 -3.28 -12.13
CA LEU A 414 -26.45 -2.76 -13.32
C LEU A 414 -24.92 -2.80 -13.21
N ALA A 415 -24.36 -2.33 -12.11
CA ALA A 415 -22.92 -2.30 -11.90
C ALA A 415 -22.30 -3.71 -11.89
N GLN A 416 -22.97 -4.67 -11.24
CA GLN A 416 -22.52 -6.05 -11.19
C GLN A 416 -22.63 -6.75 -12.56
N ASP A 417 -23.69 -6.48 -13.32
CA ASP A 417 -23.90 -7.03 -14.67
C ASP A 417 -22.78 -6.55 -15.61
N ILE A 418 -22.50 -5.25 -15.61
CA ILE A 418 -21.35 -4.67 -16.35
C ILE A 418 -20.05 -5.37 -15.94
N ALA A 419 -19.83 -5.61 -14.65
CA ALA A 419 -18.62 -6.23 -14.16
C ALA A 419 -18.42 -7.68 -14.65
N GLN A 420 -19.48 -8.41 -14.99
CA GLN A 420 -19.36 -9.77 -15.55
C GLN A 420 -18.77 -9.80 -16.96
N HIS A 421 -18.78 -8.68 -17.68
CA HIS A 421 -18.24 -8.58 -19.03
C HIS A 421 -16.73 -8.38 -19.09
N PHE A 422 -16.07 -8.16 -17.95
CA PHE A 422 -14.63 -7.93 -17.87
C PHE A 422 -13.99 -8.88 -16.86
N ARG A 423 -12.88 -9.51 -17.23
CA ARG A 423 -12.07 -10.31 -16.30
C ARG A 423 -11.08 -9.40 -15.57
N LEU A 424 -11.63 -8.59 -14.67
CA LEU A 424 -10.91 -7.63 -13.84
C LEU A 424 -11.31 -7.81 -12.37
N THR A 425 -10.32 -7.86 -11.49
CA THR A 425 -10.54 -7.98 -10.04
C THR A 425 -11.25 -6.74 -9.50
N CYS A 426 -10.81 -5.55 -9.92
CA CYS A 426 -11.40 -4.27 -9.52
C CYS A 426 -11.89 -3.52 -10.75
N LEU A 427 -13.12 -3.02 -10.70
CA LEU A 427 -13.74 -2.28 -11.78
C LEU A 427 -14.38 -1.00 -11.25
N GLY A 428 -13.90 0.15 -11.73
CA GLY A 428 -14.56 1.44 -11.51
C GLY A 428 -15.53 1.74 -12.65
N ILE A 429 -16.74 2.20 -12.33
CA ILE A 429 -17.75 2.62 -13.31
C ILE A 429 -18.09 4.07 -13.02
N ASP A 430 -17.82 4.95 -13.98
CA ASP A 430 -18.12 6.37 -13.86
C ASP A 430 -19.47 6.63 -14.49
N ILE A 431 -20.37 7.24 -13.73
CA ILE A 431 -21.74 7.50 -14.16
C ILE A 431 -22.10 8.96 -13.86
N ILE A 432 -23.01 9.50 -14.67
CA ILE A 432 -23.77 10.70 -14.32
C ILE A 432 -25.20 10.30 -14.02
N ALA A 433 -25.77 10.84 -12.95
CA ALA A 433 -27.18 10.71 -12.61
C ALA A 433 -27.65 11.90 -11.78
N GLU A 434 -28.92 12.30 -11.88
CA GLU A 434 -29.49 13.32 -10.99
C GLU A 434 -29.48 12.87 -9.51
N ASP A 435 -29.90 11.62 -9.29
CA ASP A 435 -29.88 10.96 -8.00
C ASP A 435 -29.56 9.47 -8.16
N LEU A 436 -28.60 8.98 -7.37
CA LEU A 436 -28.19 7.58 -7.36
C LEU A 436 -29.18 6.69 -6.57
N ALA A 437 -30.06 7.31 -5.77
CA ALA A 437 -31.15 6.65 -5.06
C ALA A 437 -32.34 6.30 -5.95
N GLU A 438 -32.35 6.76 -7.20
CA GLU A 438 -33.36 6.38 -8.20
C GLU A 438 -32.84 5.29 -9.14
N SER A 439 -33.75 4.42 -9.58
CA SER A 439 -33.45 3.40 -10.59
C SER A 439 -33.02 4.02 -11.92
N TRP A 440 -31.91 3.54 -12.50
CA TRP A 440 -31.45 3.91 -13.84
C TRP A 440 -32.50 3.70 -14.95
N LYS A 441 -33.51 2.85 -14.70
CA LYS A 441 -34.62 2.60 -15.63
C LYS A 441 -35.58 3.78 -15.74
N LYS A 442 -35.54 4.71 -14.77
CA LYS A 442 -36.44 5.86 -14.66
C LYS A 442 -35.69 7.19 -14.65
N SER A 443 -34.46 7.20 -14.17
CA SER A 443 -33.59 8.38 -14.15
C SER A 443 -32.79 8.53 -15.44
N ASN A 444 -32.15 9.68 -15.63
CA ASN A 444 -31.30 9.96 -16.80
C ASN A 444 -29.88 9.36 -16.69
N LEU A 445 -29.70 8.29 -15.89
CA LEU A 445 -28.39 7.74 -15.59
C LEU A 445 -27.66 7.32 -16.87
N ALA A 446 -26.40 7.71 -16.98
CA ALA A 446 -25.57 7.33 -18.11
C ALA A 446 -24.15 6.95 -17.67
N ILE A 447 -23.64 5.85 -18.22
CA ILE A 447 -22.27 5.37 -18.01
C ILE A 447 -21.34 6.16 -18.92
N LEU A 448 -20.34 6.77 -18.31
CA LEU A 448 -19.34 7.59 -19.00
C LEU A 448 -18.10 6.79 -19.39
N GLU A 449 -17.57 5.99 -18.47
CA GLU A 449 -16.37 5.20 -18.66
C GLU A 449 -16.26 4.04 -17.67
N ILE A 450 -15.43 3.07 -18.05
CA ILE A 450 -15.03 1.94 -17.21
C ILE A 450 -13.53 2.09 -16.92
N ASN A 451 -13.12 1.75 -15.70
CA ASN A 451 -11.76 1.92 -15.21
C ASN A 451 -11.24 0.60 -14.63
N ALA A 452 -10.21 0.00 -15.25
CA ALA A 452 -9.61 -1.26 -14.81
C ALA A 452 -8.64 -1.15 -13.60
N ALA A 453 -8.16 0.06 -13.29
CA ALA A 453 -7.26 0.31 -12.16
C ALA A 453 -7.78 1.46 -11.27
N PRO A 454 -8.97 1.32 -10.67
CA PRO A 454 -9.58 2.40 -9.91
C PRO A 454 -8.81 2.71 -8.61
N GLY A 455 -8.59 3.99 -8.33
CA GLY A 455 -8.12 4.41 -7.00
C GLY A 455 -9.21 4.20 -5.95
N ILE A 456 -8.85 3.62 -4.80
CA ILE A 456 -9.83 3.25 -3.75
C ILE A 456 -9.88 4.22 -2.58
N LEU A 457 -8.94 5.17 -2.50
CA LEU A 457 -8.84 6.12 -1.39
C LEU A 457 -10.14 6.93 -1.21
N MET A 458 -10.82 7.25 -2.31
CA MET A 458 -12.08 8.02 -2.26
C MET A 458 -13.23 7.30 -1.56
N HIS A 459 -13.13 5.98 -1.39
CA HIS A 459 -14.08 5.15 -0.65
C HIS A 459 -13.59 4.88 0.78
N LEU A 460 -12.27 4.75 0.97
CA LEU A 460 -11.66 4.54 2.29
C LEU A 460 -11.71 5.78 3.18
N ASN A 461 -11.49 6.96 2.60
CA ASN A 461 -11.51 8.21 3.35
C ASN A 461 -12.29 9.28 2.58
N PRO A 462 -13.63 9.15 2.50
CA PRO A 462 -14.45 10.15 1.85
C PRO A 462 -14.45 11.45 2.64
N ALA A 463 -14.58 12.58 1.96
CA ALA A 463 -14.69 13.88 2.62
C ALA A 463 -16.00 14.03 3.42
N VAL A 464 -17.06 13.32 3.01
CA VAL A 464 -18.36 13.27 3.69
C VAL A 464 -18.89 11.84 3.68
N GLY A 465 -19.36 11.36 4.83
CA GLY A 465 -19.89 10.01 5.00
C GLY A 465 -18.88 9.04 5.62
N GLU A 466 -19.29 7.78 5.80
CA GLU A 466 -18.49 6.76 6.47
C GLU A 466 -17.45 6.13 5.53
N SER A 467 -16.38 5.56 6.09
CA SER A 467 -15.39 4.78 5.33
C SER A 467 -15.98 3.47 4.83
N VAL A 468 -15.56 3.02 3.64
CA VAL A 468 -15.85 1.68 3.12
C VAL A 468 -14.55 0.87 3.01
N ASP A 469 -14.50 -0.29 3.65
CA ASP A 469 -13.32 -1.17 3.68
C ASP A 469 -13.14 -1.95 2.36
N VAL A 470 -12.79 -1.21 1.31
CA VAL A 470 -12.48 -1.76 -0.01
C VAL A 470 -11.28 -2.73 0.00
N PRO A 471 -10.14 -2.45 0.67
CA PRO A 471 -8.99 -3.35 0.71
C PRO A 471 -9.34 -4.77 1.17
N SER A 472 -10.19 -4.92 2.19
CA SER A 472 -10.61 -6.25 2.65
C SER A 472 -11.36 -7.02 1.57
N HIS A 473 -12.32 -6.39 0.89
CA HIS A 473 -13.06 -7.02 -0.22
C HIS A 473 -12.13 -7.46 -1.36
N ILE A 474 -11.07 -6.69 -1.63
CA ILE A 474 -10.06 -7.05 -2.64
C ILE A 474 -9.27 -8.28 -2.20
N LEU A 475 -8.70 -8.28 -1.00
CA LEU A 475 -7.88 -9.39 -0.54
C LEU A 475 -8.68 -10.69 -0.33
N GLU A 476 -9.94 -10.58 0.08
CA GLU A 476 -10.88 -11.70 0.23
C GLU A 476 -11.27 -12.36 -1.11
N THR A 477 -11.01 -11.69 -2.23
CA THR A 477 -11.12 -12.32 -3.56
C THR A 477 -10.09 -13.43 -3.75
N PHE A 478 -8.93 -13.31 -3.09
CA PHE A 478 -7.80 -14.21 -3.26
C PHE A 478 -7.59 -15.14 -2.06
N PHE A 479 -7.90 -14.65 -0.85
CA PHE A 479 -7.57 -15.33 0.40
C PHE A 479 -8.75 -15.27 1.38
N GLU A 480 -9.32 -16.42 1.74
CA GLU A 480 -10.35 -16.48 2.79
C GLU A 480 -9.76 -16.14 4.17
N SER A 481 -8.50 -16.48 4.39
CA SER A 481 -7.73 -16.17 5.60
C SER A 481 -6.24 -16.00 5.31
N GLY A 482 -5.48 -15.47 6.26
CA GLY A 482 -4.01 -15.45 6.19
C GLY A 482 -3.36 -16.84 6.11
N ILE A 483 -4.06 -17.89 6.55
CA ILE A 483 -3.60 -19.29 6.42
C ILE A 483 -3.67 -19.73 4.96
N ASP A 484 -4.73 -19.34 4.23
CA ASP A 484 -4.92 -19.71 2.82
C ASP A 484 -3.91 -19.05 1.88
N ALA A 485 -3.32 -17.95 2.31
CA ALA A 485 -2.25 -17.25 1.60
C ALA A 485 -0.87 -17.92 1.74
N ARG A 486 -0.76 -18.93 2.60
CA ARG A 486 0.53 -19.55 2.96
C ARG A 486 0.64 -20.95 2.38
N ILE A 487 1.88 -21.43 2.33
CA ILE A 487 2.21 -22.82 2.06
C ILE A 487 2.83 -23.43 3.32
N PRO A 488 2.69 -24.74 3.52
CA PRO A 488 3.44 -25.45 4.54
C PRO A 488 4.93 -25.09 4.54
N THR A 489 5.45 -24.75 5.72
CA THR A 489 6.85 -24.34 5.89
C THR A 489 7.49 -25.09 7.04
N ILE A 490 8.68 -25.64 6.79
CA ILE A 490 9.51 -26.38 7.74
C ILE A 490 10.81 -25.61 7.94
N THR A 491 11.13 -25.30 9.19
CA THR A 491 12.33 -24.54 9.55
C THR A 491 13.29 -25.38 10.36
N PHE A 492 14.55 -25.36 9.97
CA PHE A 492 15.66 -25.95 10.71
C PHE A 492 16.57 -24.83 11.22
N ASN A 493 17.20 -24.99 12.39
CA ASN A 493 18.38 -24.16 12.69
C ASN A 493 19.63 -24.68 11.96
N LYS A 494 19.68 -25.98 11.68
CA LYS A 494 20.80 -26.67 11.06
C LYS A 494 20.36 -27.89 10.27
N ILE A 495 20.84 -28.03 9.03
CA ILE A 495 20.59 -29.24 8.20
C ILE A 495 21.66 -29.45 7.13
N SER A 496 22.12 -30.70 6.94
CA SER A 496 23.05 -31.04 5.84
C SER A 496 22.34 -31.19 4.49
N VAL A 497 23.10 -31.08 3.40
CA VAL A 497 22.58 -31.29 2.03
C VAL A 497 21.97 -32.69 1.88
N GLN A 498 22.59 -33.73 2.44
CA GLN A 498 22.11 -35.11 2.35
C GLN A 498 20.80 -35.32 3.11
N GLU A 499 20.67 -34.72 4.31
CA GLU A 499 19.42 -34.76 5.07
C GLU A 499 18.31 -34.01 4.35
N LEU A 500 18.63 -32.83 3.80
CA LEU A 500 17.67 -32.04 3.02
C LEU A 500 17.15 -32.83 1.81
N GLN A 501 18.04 -33.48 1.04
CA GLN A 501 17.66 -34.35 -0.07
C GLN A 501 16.81 -35.55 0.38
N THR A 502 17.15 -36.16 1.51
CA THR A 502 16.39 -37.28 2.09
C THR A 502 14.96 -36.86 2.44
N ILE A 503 14.77 -35.66 3.02
CA ILE A 503 13.44 -35.13 3.31
C ILE A 503 12.67 -34.86 2.03
N ILE A 504 13.30 -34.25 1.02
CA ILE A 504 12.66 -34.01 -0.28
C ILE A 504 12.19 -35.33 -0.90
N ASP A 505 13.05 -36.36 -0.92
CA ASP A 505 12.70 -37.66 -1.45
C ASP A 505 11.57 -38.34 -0.67
N HIS A 506 11.57 -38.22 0.66
CA HIS A 506 10.50 -38.72 1.51
C HIS A 506 9.17 -38.03 1.16
N ILE A 507 9.14 -36.71 1.06
CA ILE A 507 7.93 -35.95 0.69
C ILE A 507 7.44 -36.36 -0.70
N LEU A 508 8.32 -36.41 -1.70
CA LEU A 508 7.96 -36.74 -3.08
C LEU A 508 7.56 -38.22 -3.27
N LEU A 509 7.96 -39.11 -2.38
CA LEU A 509 7.48 -40.50 -2.38
C LEU A 509 6.00 -40.59 -2.01
N HIS A 510 5.55 -39.74 -1.08
CA HIS A 510 4.16 -39.68 -0.63
C HIS A 510 3.30 -38.72 -1.48
N HIS A 511 3.90 -37.65 -1.99
CA HIS A 511 3.26 -36.59 -2.78
C HIS A 511 4.06 -36.30 -4.05
N PRO A 512 4.03 -37.19 -5.06
CA PRO A 512 4.83 -37.05 -6.29
C PRO A 512 4.46 -35.82 -7.14
N GLU A 513 3.27 -35.25 -6.92
CA GLU A 513 2.77 -34.05 -7.59
C GLU A 513 3.25 -32.74 -6.97
N TRP A 514 3.81 -32.79 -5.75
CA TRP A 514 4.25 -31.58 -5.06
C TRP A 514 5.54 -31.00 -5.64
N THR A 515 5.65 -29.67 -5.55
CA THR A 515 6.89 -28.94 -5.70
C THR A 515 7.39 -28.51 -4.34
N VAL A 516 8.51 -29.09 -3.92
CA VAL A 516 9.22 -28.78 -2.67
C VAL A 516 10.38 -27.86 -2.98
N GLY A 517 10.41 -26.70 -2.33
CA GLY A 517 11.54 -25.77 -2.35
C GLY A 517 12.32 -25.96 -1.06
N ALA A 518 13.62 -26.10 -1.17
CA ALA A 518 14.46 -26.41 -0.03
C ALA A 518 15.75 -25.59 -0.08
N VAL A 519 16.15 -25.00 1.04
CA VAL A 519 17.38 -24.21 1.13
C VAL A 519 18.11 -24.45 2.44
N CYS A 520 19.41 -24.64 2.33
CA CYS A 520 20.39 -24.71 3.41
C CYS A 520 21.58 -23.82 3.06
N ARG A 521 22.53 -23.69 3.98
CA ARG A 521 23.73 -22.86 3.79
C ARG A 521 24.56 -23.21 2.55
N GLU A 522 24.51 -24.46 2.11
CA GLU A 522 25.36 -24.99 1.04
C GLU A 522 24.62 -25.19 -0.29
N ALA A 523 23.28 -25.23 -0.28
CA ALA A 523 22.51 -25.57 -1.47
C ALA A 523 21.06 -25.08 -1.44
N VAL A 524 20.53 -24.85 -2.64
CA VAL A 524 19.11 -24.60 -2.90
C VAL A 524 18.60 -25.68 -3.85
N PHE A 525 17.41 -26.20 -3.61
CA PHE A 525 16.75 -27.20 -4.43
C PHE A 525 15.31 -26.80 -4.75
N VAL A 526 14.87 -27.23 -5.93
CA VAL A 526 13.45 -27.39 -6.27
C VAL A 526 13.25 -28.84 -6.66
N ASN A 527 12.50 -29.58 -5.85
CA ASN A 527 12.48 -31.05 -5.86
C ASN A 527 13.93 -31.59 -5.87
N ARG A 528 14.27 -32.46 -6.81
CA ARG A 528 15.62 -33.04 -6.95
C ARG A 528 16.60 -32.15 -7.73
N SER A 529 16.15 -30.99 -8.22
CA SER A 529 16.97 -30.10 -9.05
C SER A 529 17.66 -29.05 -8.20
N GLN A 530 18.98 -29.19 -8.04
CA GLN A 530 19.81 -28.16 -7.42
C GLN A 530 19.78 -26.87 -8.26
N LYS A 531 19.70 -25.72 -7.58
CA LYS A 531 19.73 -24.38 -8.14
C LYS A 531 21.01 -23.65 -7.73
N VAL A 532 21.27 -22.53 -8.39
CA VAL A 532 22.40 -21.65 -8.04
C VAL A 532 22.13 -21.03 -6.68
N LEU A 533 23.00 -21.31 -5.71
CA LEU A 533 22.99 -20.66 -4.40
C LEU A 533 23.52 -19.22 -4.54
N ARG A 534 22.71 -18.25 -4.12
CA ARG A 534 23.10 -16.83 -4.06
C ARG A 534 23.78 -16.52 -2.72
N PRO A 535 24.75 -15.58 -2.68
CA PRO A 535 25.43 -15.18 -1.44
C PRO A 535 24.50 -14.55 -0.39
N ASP A 536 23.53 -13.75 -0.83
CA ASP A 536 22.46 -13.24 0.03
C ASP A 536 21.48 -14.38 0.30
N TYR A 537 21.42 -14.83 1.55
CA TYR A 537 20.67 -16.03 1.91
C TYR A 537 19.18 -15.85 1.67
N ASN A 538 18.62 -14.74 2.13
CA ASN A 538 17.19 -14.45 2.03
C ASN A 538 16.71 -14.27 0.57
N SER A 539 17.57 -13.87 -0.36
CA SER A 539 17.27 -13.87 -1.81
C SER A 539 16.96 -15.27 -2.37
N ASN A 540 17.53 -16.33 -1.79
CA ASN A 540 17.22 -17.71 -2.19
C ASN A 540 15.82 -18.11 -1.73
N ILE A 541 15.46 -17.78 -0.49
CA ILE A 541 14.12 -18.02 0.06
C ILE A 541 13.07 -17.24 -0.72
N GLN A 542 13.31 -15.95 -1.00
CA GLN A 542 12.44 -15.14 -1.82
C GLN A 542 12.20 -15.80 -3.20
N SER A 543 13.26 -16.32 -3.82
CA SER A 543 13.17 -16.99 -5.12
C SER A 543 12.31 -18.26 -5.06
N LEU A 544 12.40 -19.03 -3.97
CA LEU A 544 11.54 -20.21 -3.75
C LEU A 544 10.08 -19.79 -3.54
N LEU A 545 9.80 -18.84 -2.64
CA LEU A 545 8.45 -18.37 -2.34
C LEU A 545 7.74 -17.71 -3.54
N ARG A 546 8.49 -17.26 -4.54
CA ARG A 546 7.98 -16.75 -5.83
C ARG A 546 7.61 -17.86 -6.82
N HIS A 547 7.95 -19.12 -6.55
CA HIS A 547 7.74 -20.21 -7.48
C HIS A 547 6.24 -20.58 -7.54
N PRO A 548 5.55 -20.43 -8.68
CA PRO A 548 4.09 -20.49 -8.79
C PRO A 548 3.48 -21.88 -8.60
N LYS A 549 4.32 -22.91 -8.45
CA LYS A 549 3.87 -24.27 -8.12
C LYS A 549 4.35 -24.74 -6.76
N LEU A 550 5.02 -23.89 -5.98
CA LEU A 550 5.59 -24.32 -4.70
C LEU A 550 4.48 -24.75 -3.76
N ASP A 551 4.56 -26.00 -3.30
CA ASP A 551 3.63 -26.60 -2.34
C ASP A 551 4.16 -26.54 -0.91
N LEU A 552 5.49 -26.63 -0.75
CA LEU A 552 6.13 -26.67 0.57
C LEU A 552 7.52 -26.01 0.53
N LEU A 553 7.85 -25.26 1.59
CA LEU A 553 9.17 -24.69 1.82
C LEU A 553 9.90 -25.43 2.96
N ILE A 554 11.16 -25.78 2.75
CA ILE A 554 12.11 -26.19 3.78
C ILE A 554 13.23 -25.16 3.81
N ALA A 555 13.50 -24.56 4.97
CA ALA A 555 14.54 -23.56 5.09
C ALA A 555 15.36 -23.73 6.38
N GLU A 556 16.63 -23.39 6.30
CA GLU A 556 17.57 -23.37 7.41
C GLU A 556 17.79 -21.93 7.89
N TYR A 557 17.89 -21.71 9.20
CA TYR A 557 18.25 -20.43 9.76
C TYR A 557 19.22 -20.61 10.92
N GLU A 558 20.52 -20.57 10.60
CA GLU A 558 21.60 -20.59 11.59
C GLU A 558 21.76 -19.20 12.25
N SER A 559 22.34 -19.18 13.45
CA SER A 559 22.54 -17.97 14.25
C SER A 559 23.14 -16.78 13.48
N ASP A 560 24.13 -16.99 12.60
CA ASP A 560 24.79 -15.92 11.86
C ASP A 560 23.88 -15.30 10.78
N ILE A 561 23.09 -16.11 10.07
CA ILE A 561 22.06 -15.63 9.13
C ILE A 561 21.00 -14.82 9.90
N LEU A 562 20.54 -15.31 11.05
CA LEU A 562 19.54 -14.61 11.86
C LEU A 562 20.04 -13.25 12.35
N GLU A 563 21.30 -13.19 12.78
CA GLU A 563 21.91 -11.94 13.25
C GLU A 563 22.20 -10.96 12.11
N THR A 564 22.56 -11.44 10.91
CA THR A 564 22.97 -10.57 9.80
C THR A 564 21.81 -10.17 8.90
N GLU A 565 20.94 -11.11 8.54
CA GLU A 565 19.87 -10.91 7.55
C GLU A 565 18.46 -11.05 8.14
N GLY A 566 18.34 -11.75 9.28
CA GLY A 566 17.04 -12.14 9.85
C GLY A 566 16.30 -13.14 8.97
N MET A 567 15.02 -13.32 9.25
CA MET A 567 14.13 -14.18 8.48
C MET A 567 13.41 -13.40 7.39
N PHE A 568 13.12 -14.09 6.29
CA PHE A 568 12.37 -13.54 5.16
C PHE A 568 10.87 -13.85 5.24
N TYR A 569 10.52 -15.00 5.80
CA TYR A 569 9.14 -15.39 6.07
C TYR A 569 8.86 -15.40 7.58
N GLN A 570 7.58 -15.44 7.94
CA GLN A 570 7.10 -15.49 9.31
C GLN A 570 6.17 -16.70 9.47
N GLY A 571 6.24 -17.45 10.56
CA GLY A 571 5.29 -18.52 10.86
C GLY A 571 5.61 -19.84 10.14
N SER A 572 6.14 -20.79 10.91
CA SER A 572 6.43 -22.16 10.44
C SER A 572 5.44 -23.18 10.99
N ASN A 573 5.12 -24.20 10.19
CA ASN A 573 4.28 -25.34 10.59
C ASN A 573 5.06 -26.36 11.44
N LEU A 574 6.36 -26.51 11.15
CA LEU A 574 7.28 -27.35 11.91
C LEU A 574 8.63 -26.66 12.06
N VAL A 575 9.11 -26.62 13.30
CA VAL A 575 10.44 -26.10 13.63
C VAL A 575 11.25 -27.22 14.25
N ILE A 576 12.43 -27.49 13.69
CA ILE A 576 13.34 -28.55 14.12
C ILE A 576 14.67 -27.90 14.52
N LEU A 577 15.03 -28.03 15.79
CA LEU A 577 16.22 -27.42 16.36
C LEU A 577 17.17 -28.51 16.87
N ASP A 578 18.38 -28.57 16.33
CA ASP A 578 19.47 -29.39 16.85
C ASP A 578 20.46 -28.53 17.63
N ASN A 579 20.51 -28.73 18.95
CA ASN A 579 21.35 -28.00 19.90
C ASN A 579 21.30 -26.47 19.71
N PRO A 580 20.10 -25.85 19.74
CA PRO A 580 19.95 -24.45 19.37
C PRO A 580 20.65 -23.50 20.34
N THR A 581 21.21 -22.43 19.78
CA THR A 581 21.68 -21.27 20.54
C THR A 581 20.50 -20.45 21.08
N GLU A 582 20.78 -19.48 21.96
CA GLU A 582 19.75 -18.56 22.46
C GLU A 582 19.14 -17.70 21.32
N SER A 583 19.95 -17.33 20.31
CA SER A 583 19.49 -16.63 19.12
C SER A 583 18.55 -17.51 18.28
N GLU A 584 18.90 -18.78 18.06
CA GLU A 584 18.09 -19.73 17.28
C GLU A 584 16.78 -20.11 17.96
N MET A 585 16.69 -19.99 19.29
CA MET A 585 15.43 -20.18 20.02
C MET A 585 14.34 -19.17 19.60
N MET A 586 14.68 -18.09 18.88
CA MET A 586 13.67 -17.20 18.29
C MET A 586 12.81 -17.91 17.23
N LEU A 587 13.31 -18.95 16.56
CA LEU A 587 12.55 -19.74 15.59
C LEU A 587 11.33 -20.42 16.24
N VAL A 588 11.36 -20.65 17.55
CA VAL A 588 10.22 -21.18 18.33
C VAL A 588 9.15 -20.11 18.55
N ARG A 589 9.52 -18.83 18.56
CA ARG A 589 8.58 -17.71 18.70
C ARG A 589 7.83 -17.44 17.41
N ASP A 590 8.43 -17.83 16.27
CA ASP A 590 7.91 -17.58 14.93
C ASP A 590 7.13 -18.78 14.36
N VAL A 591 6.35 -19.45 15.21
CA VAL A 591 5.49 -20.57 14.82
C VAL A 591 4.04 -20.11 14.71
N ILE A 592 3.31 -20.70 13.76
CA ILE A 592 1.86 -20.50 13.70
C ILE A 592 1.16 -21.32 14.80
N ASP A 593 -0.07 -20.94 15.13
CA ASP A 593 -0.88 -21.68 16.10
C ASP A 593 -1.11 -23.12 15.65
N GLY A 594 -0.83 -24.07 16.55
CA GLY A 594 -0.98 -25.50 16.29
C GLY A 594 0.23 -26.17 15.65
N SER A 595 1.33 -25.45 15.43
CA SER A 595 2.59 -25.99 14.93
C SER A 595 3.25 -27.01 15.86
N THR A 596 4.15 -27.80 15.25
CA THR A 596 5.02 -28.75 15.96
C THR A 596 6.41 -28.14 16.13
N VAL A 597 6.99 -28.25 17.33
CA VAL A 597 8.38 -27.84 17.59
C VAL A 597 9.15 -29.04 18.14
N VAL A 598 10.25 -29.40 17.50
CA VAL A 598 11.15 -30.49 17.89
C VAL A 598 12.48 -29.89 18.30
N ILE A 599 12.88 -30.05 19.55
CA ILE A 599 14.14 -29.50 20.07
C ILE A 599 14.99 -30.63 20.61
N LYS A 600 16.17 -30.83 20.03
CA LYS A 600 17.21 -31.73 20.52
C LYS A 600 18.27 -30.97 21.30
N LYS A 601 18.57 -31.43 22.52
CA LYS A 601 19.70 -31.00 23.36
C LYS A 601 20.46 -32.24 23.78
N ASP A 602 21.68 -32.38 23.26
CA ASP A 602 22.48 -33.60 23.39
C ASP A 602 21.71 -34.85 22.89
N LYS A 603 21.29 -35.73 23.80
CA LYS A 603 20.48 -36.93 23.49
C LYS A 603 19.00 -36.74 23.77
N ASP A 604 18.63 -35.69 24.49
CA ASP A 604 17.25 -35.46 24.90
C ASP A 604 16.53 -34.65 23.82
N ILE A 605 15.31 -35.05 23.52
CA ILE A 605 14.44 -34.32 22.61
C ILE A 605 13.11 -34.06 23.26
N SER A 606 12.63 -32.85 23.02
CA SER A 606 11.31 -32.38 23.39
C SER A 606 10.51 -32.09 22.11
N ILE A 607 9.38 -32.76 21.94
CA ILE A 607 8.40 -32.49 20.89
C ILE A 607 7.21 -31.77 21.50
N ARG A 608 6.88 -30.59 20.99
CA ARG A 608 5.79 -29.75 21.49
C ARG A 608 4.72 -29.58 20.43
N ARG A 609 3.46 -29.87 20.77
CA ARG A 609 2.30 -29.72 19.87
C ARG A 609 1.05 -29.35 20.65
N LYS A 610 0.36 -28.27 20.29
CA LYS A 610 -0.97 -27.90 20.85
C LYS A 610 -1.03 -27.98 22.40
N GLY A 611 0.04 -27.57 23.09
CA GLY A 611 0.15 -27.60 24.55
C GLY A 611 0.58 -28.94 25.17
N LEU A 612 0.75 -30.00 24.37
CA LEU A 612 1.36 -31.27 24.78
C LEU A 612 2.87 -31.23 24.59
N ILE A 613 3.60 -31.81 25.54
CA ILE A 613 5.05 -31.98 25.50
C ILE A 613 5.33 -33.48 25.62
N GLU A 614 6.03 -34.02 24.62
CA GLU A 614 6.56 -35.39 24.63
C GLU A 614 8.08 -35.32 24.69
N ASP A 615 8.66 -35.90 25.74
CA ASP A 615 10.10 -35.96 25.91
C ASP A 615 10.60 -37.39 25.67
N TYR A 616 11.71 -37.52 24.92
CA TYR A 616 12.35 -38.79 24.65
C TYR A 616 13.89 -38.64 24.64
N THR A 617 14.61 -39.71 24.92
CA THR A 617 16.08 -39.74 24.86
C THR A 617 16.50 -40.71 23.75
N LEU A 618 17.35 -40.25 22.82
CA LEU A 618 17.87 -41.09 21.73
C LEU A 618 18.76 -42.21 22.26
N GLY A 619 18.63 -43.40 21.65
CA GLY A 619 19.61 -44.48 21.79
C GLY A 619 21.00 -44.07 21.28
N GLU A 620 22.05 -44.80 21.68
CA GLU A 620 23.46 -44.45 21.34
C GLU A 620 23.74 -44.34 19.84
N ASP A 621 22.99 -45.07 19.00
CA ASP A 621 23.12 -45.07 17.53
C ASP A 621 21.84 -44.61 16.82
N GLU A 622 20.89 -44.02 17.54
CA GLU A 622 19.63 -43.59 16.92
C GLU A 622 19.78 -42.20 16.29
N PRO A 623 19.60 -42.07 14.96
CA PRO A 623 19.80 -40.79 14.29
C PRO A 623 18.61 -39.86 14.53
N PHE A 624 18.90 -38.59 14.75
CA PHE A 624 17.86 -37.58 15.00
C PHE A 624 16.85 -37.46 13.85
N ASN A 625 17.29 -37.70 12.61
CA ASN A 625 16.44 -37.64 11.42
C ASN A 625 15.26 -38.62 11.43
N ARG A 626 15.40 -39.76 12.08
CA ARG A 626 14.30 -40.73 12.23
C ARG A 626 13.10 -40.11 12.94
N VAL A 627 13.36 -39.22 13.90
CA VAL A 627 12.30 -38.63 14.71
C VAL A 627 11.63 -37.50 13.97
N TYR A 628 12.39 -36.53 13.46
CA TYR A 628 11.77 -35.41 12.76
C TYR A 628 11.12 -35.82 11.43
N LEU A 629 11.56 -36.90 10.75
CA LEU A 629 10.88 -37.41 9.54
C LEU A 629 9.45 -37.86 9.83
N LYS A 630 9.18 -38.43 11.01
CA LYS A 630 7.82 -38.76 11.45
C LYS A 630 6.96 -37.50 11.58
N GLU A 631 7.58 -36.41 12.04
CA GLU A 631 6.91 -35.12 12.22
C GLU A 631 6.65 -34.39 10.90
N VAL A 632 7.58 -34.48 9.94
CA VAL A 632 7.38 -33.99 8.57
C VAL A 632 6.09 -34.59 7.99
N GLY A 633 5.86 -35.89 8.18
CA GLY A 633 4.65 -36.58 7.72
C GLY A 633 3.33 -36.10 8.34
N THR A 634 3.35 -35.26 9.39
CA THR A 634 2.13 -34.68 9.97
C THR A 634 1.69 -33.37 9.30
N ILE A 635 2.57 -32.79 8.47
CA ILE A 635 2.33 -31.56 7.71
C ILE A 635 1.87 -31.88 6.28
N LEU A 636 2.29 -33.03 5.77
CA LEU A 636 1.89 -33.60 4.48
C LEU A 636 0.41 -34.02 4.54
#